data_AF-A0A843CGQ9-F1
#
_entry.id   AF-A0A843CGQ9-F1
#
_cell.length_a   1.000
_cell.length_b   1.000
_cell.length_c   1.000
_cell.angle_alpha   90.00
_cell.angle_beta   90.00
_cell.angle_gamma   90.00
#
_symmetry.space_group_name_H-M   'P 1'
#
loop_
_entity.id
_entity.type
_entity.pdbx_description
1 polymer ?
#
loop_
_entity_poly.entity_id
_entity_poly.type
_entity_poly.pdbx_seq_one_letter_code
_entity_poly.pdbx_strand_id
1 'polypeptide(L)'
;MEDIEEQKRLLEEKEKEETEILYLSVLEKLMNDFKVYMVGRIRPMLSDYASEMLRRLTDGKYSAMELDENYDVFIYDEGTPYELNRFSGGEEDLANLCLRLAISAVVTERSAIQTNFIILDEVFGSQDAFRKRNIILALNALSKKFRQIFLITHIEDVRDYMEYVLRVTEDEEGV
;
A
#
# COMPACT_ATOMS: atom_id res chain seq x y z
N MET A 1 -28.22 47.13 36.52
CA MET A 1 -28.69 45.73 36.68
C MET A 1 -28.52 44.99 35.37
N GLU A 2 -28.99 45.55 34.26
CA GLU A 2 -28.79 45.04 32.89
C GLU A 2 -27.32 44.72 32.53
N ASP A 3 -26.38 45.64 32.80
CA ASP A 3 -24.93 45.42 32.53
C ASP A 3 -24.31 44.26 33.32
N ILE A 4 -24.82 43.96 34.52
CA ILE A 4 -24.31 42.87 35.37
C ILE A 4 -24.79 41.52 34.83
N GLU A 5 -26.01 41.49 34.29
CA GLU A 5 -26.62 40.30 33.71
C GLU A 5 -26.00 39.96 32.34
N GLU A 6 -25.72 40.98 31.52
CA GLU A 6 -24.95 40.86 30.27
C GLU A 6 -23.53 40.33 30.53
N GLN A 7 -22.81 40.89 31.51
CA GLN A 7 -21.47 40.40 31.89
C GLN A 7 -21.49 38.93 32.32
N LYS A 8 -22.52 38.52 33.07
CA LYS A 8 -22.63 37.15 33.56
C LYS A 8 -22.90 36.17 32.40
N ARG A 9 -23.74 36.55 31.43
CA ARG A 9 -23.98 35.75 30.21
C ARG A 9 -22.69 35.59 29.40
N LEU A 10 -21.95 36.67 29.18
CA LEU A 10 -20.68 36.63 28.44
C LEU A 10 -19.62 35.77 29.14
N LEU A 11 -19.59 35.76 30.48
CA LEU A 11 -18.72 34.88 31.26
C LEU A 11 -19.10 33.40 31.07
N GLU A 12 -20.39 33.07 31.11
CA GLU A 12 -20.88 31.71 30.89
C GLU A 12 -20.61 31.23 29.44
N GLU A 13 -20.79 32.09 28.44
CA GLU A 13 -20.43 31.80 27.04
C GLU A 13 -18.93 31.57 26.90
N LYS A 14 -18.11 32.43 27.51
CA LYS A 14 -16.65 32.28 27.51
C LYS A 14 -16.21 30.98 28.16
N GLU A 15 -16.75 30.61 29.32
CA GLU A 15 -16.39 29.34 30.00
C GLU A 15 -16.76 28.13 29.14
N LYS A 16 -17.88 28.20 28.41
CA LYS A 16 -18.29 27.16 27.48
C LYS A 16 -17.35 27.06 26.28
N GLU A 17 -16.97 28.19 25.68
CA GLU A 17 -16.00 28.23 24.58
C GLU A 17 -14.61 27.74 25.03
N GLU A 18 -14.15 28.12 26.21
CA GLU A 18 -12.88 27.65 26.78
C GLU A 18 -12.89 26.12 26.97
N THR A 19 -14.02 25.58 27.42
CA THR A 19 -14.22 24.13 27.57
C THR A 19 -14.22 23.42 26.21
N GLU A 20 -14.86 24.00 25.19
CA GLU A 20 -14.88 23.45 23.83
C GLU A 20 -13.48 23.46 23.19
N ILE A 21 -12.73 24.55 23.34
CA ILE A 21 -11.33 24.66 22.91
C ILE A 21 -10.47 23.59 23.60
N LEU A 22 -10.66 23.38 24.90
CA LEU A 22 -9.97 22.33 25.64
C LEU A 22 -10.25 20.95 25.03
N TYR A 23 -11.52 20.60 24.80
CA TYR A 23 -11.88 19.31 24.19
C TYR A 23 -11.31 19.14 22.78
N LEU A 24 -11.37 20.19 21.95
CA LEU A 24 -10.79 20.17 20.61
C LEU A 24 -9.28 19.98 20.64
N SER A 25 -8.57 20.64 21.56
CA SER A 25 -7.12 20.48 21.73
C SER A 25 -6.74 19.06 22.17
N VAL A 26 -7.52 18.45 23.06
CA VAL A 26 -7.32 17.07 23.51
C VAL A 26 -7.57 16.09 22.37
N LEU A 27 -8.64 16.32 21.59
CA LEU A 27 -8.96 15.52 20.42
C LEU A 27 -7.86 15.59 19.36
N GLU A 28 -7.38 16.80 19.05
CA GLU A 28 -6.27 17.02 18.11
C GLU A 28 -5.03 16.24 18.54
N LYS A 29 -4.65 16.36 19.82
CA LYS A 29 -3.53 15.61 20.39
C LYS A 29 -3.73 14.10 20.27
N LEU A 30 -4.91 13.61 20.66
CA LEU A 30 -5.23 12.18 20.60
C LEU A 30 -5.18 11.64 19.16
N MET A 31 -5.70 12.40 18.20
CA MET A 31 -5.66 12.03 16.78
C MET A 31 -4.23 12.00 16.24
N ASN A 32 -3.38 12.95 16.66
CA ASN A 32 -1.98 12.95 16.27
C ASN A 32 -1.21 11.77 16.89
N ASP A 33 -1.40 11.51 18.18
CA ASP A 33 -0.78 10.37 18.87
C ASP A 33 -1.24 9.04 18.25
N PHE A 34 -2.53 8.93 17.90
CA PHE A 34 -3.07 7.78 17.19
C PHE A 34 -2.44 7.61 15.80
N LYS A 35 -2.29 8.70 15.03
CA LYS A 35 -1.61 8.66 13.72
C LYS A 35 -0.18 8.15 13.86
N VAL A 36 0.60 8.69 14.80
CA VAL A 36 1.99 8.26 15.06
C VAL A 36 2.05 6.79 15.44
N TYR A 37 1.16 6.35 16.33
CA TYR A 37 1.04 4.94 16.72
C TYR A 37 0.73 4.02 15.52
N MET A 38 -0.20 4.42 14.66
CA MET A 38 -0.56 3.65 13.47
C MET A 38 0.58 3.56 12.47
N VAL A 39 1.30 4.66 12.21
CA VAL A 39 2.47 4.68 11.32
C VAL A 39 3.56 3.74 11.84
N GLY A 40 3.87 3.80 13.15
CA GLY A 40 4.87 2.93 13.77
C GLY A 40 4.53 1.43 13.71
N ARG A 41 3.26 1.08 13.47
CA ARG A 41 2.80 -0.31 13.34
C ARG A 41 2.63 -0.77 11.90
N ILE A 42 2.12 0.09 11.01
CA ILE A 42 1.88 -0.25 9.61
C ILE A 42 3.20 -0.34 8.85
N ARG A 43 4.12 0.61 9.07
CA ARG A 43 5.37 0.70 8.33
C ARG A 43 6.21 -0.58 8.42
N PRO A 44 6.54 -1.14 9.61
CA PRO A 44 7.30 -2.38 9.68
C PRO A 44 6.58 -3.56 9.01
N MET A 45 5.26 -3.63 9.14
CA MET A 45 4.47 -4.68 8.51
C MET A 45 4.54 -4.62 6.98
N LEU A 46 4.47 -3.42 6.39
CA LEU A 46 4.64 -3.23 4.95
C LEU A 46 6.05 -3.62 4.51
N SER A 47 7.08 -3.19 5.25
CA SER A 47 8.47 -3.57 4.99
C SER A 47 8.68 -5.08 5.04
N ASP A 48 8.11 -5.78 6.02
CA ASP A 48 8.21 -7.24 6.15
C ASP A 48 7.57 -7.95 4.95
N TYR A 49 6.33 -7.59 4.61
CA TYR A 49 5.62 -8.18 3.46
C TYR A 49 6.34 -7.88 2.15
N ALA A 50 6.73 -6.63 1.92
CA ALA A 50 7.42 -6.23 0.70
C ALA A 50 8.81 -6.90 0.59
N SER A 51 9.54 -7.03 1.70
CA SER A 51 10.82 -7.73 1.76
C SER A 51 10.69 -9.21 1.41
N GLU A 52 9.68 -9.90 1.96
CA GLU A 52 9.45 -11.30 1.64
C GLU A 52 9.18 -11.49 0.14
N MET A 53 8.34 -10.63 -0.43
CA MET A 53 8.02 -10.68 -1.86
C MET A 53 9.23 -10.35 -2.73
N LEU A 54 9.95 -9.27 -2.43
CA LEU A 54 11.11 -8.83 -3.18
C LEU A 54 12.21 -9.90 -3.18
N ARG A 55 12.50 -10.49 -2.02
CA ARG A 55 13.49 -11.57 -1.89
C ARG A 55 13.11 -12.77 -2.75
N ARG A 56 11.84 -13.15 -2.78
CA ARG A 56 11.37 -14.29 -3.60
C ARG A 56 11.41 -13.97 -5.09
N LEU A 57 11.06 -12.75 -5.48
CA LEU A 57 11.02 -12.31 -6.88
C LEU A 57 12.39 -12.09 -7.50
N THR A 58 13.39 -11.81 -6.67
CA THR A 58 14.77 -11.54 -7.10
C THR A 58 15.71 -12.69 -6.79
N ASP A 59 15.18 -13.87 -6.43
CA ASP A 59 15.94 -15.06 -6.06
C ASP A 59 17.01 -14.77 -5.00
N GLY A 60 16.67 -13.92 -4.02
CA GLY A 60 17.55 -13.53 -2.93
C GLY A 60 18.55 -12.44 -3.24
N LYS A 61 18.59 -11.88 -4.48
CA LYS A 61 19.47 -10.75 -4.82
C LYS A 61 19.30 -9.58 -3.85
N TYR A 62 18.04 -9.21 -3.55
CA TYR A 62 17.73 -8.20 -2.56
C TYR A 62 17.21 -8.82 -1.29
N SER A 63 17.82 -8.42 -0.18
CA SER A 63 17.62 -9.06 1.12
C SER A 63 16.41 -8.50 1.87
N ALA A 64 16.15 -7.20 1.73
CA ALA A 64 15.07 -6.49 2.39
C ALA A 64 14.67 -5.22 1.63
N MET A 65 13.46 -4.77 1.91
CA MET A 65 12.90 -3.46 1.56
C MET A 65 12.43 -2.78 2.85
N GLU A 66 12.93 -1.57 3.11
CA GLU A 66 12.56 -0.75 4.25
C GLU A 66 11.83 0.51 3.78
N LEU A 67 10.91 0.98 4.61
CA LEU A 67 10.25 2.27 4.48
C LEU A 67 10.73 3.15 5.63
N ASP A 68 11.11 4.39 5.36
CA ASP A 68 11.46 5.35 6.41
C ASP A 68 10.22 6.06 6.99
N GLU A 69 10.41 7.06 7.84
CA GLU A 69 9.31 7.83 8.43
C GLU A 69 8.47 8.61 7.41
N ASN A 70 9.05 8.93 6.25
CA ASN A 70 8.40 9.61 5.14
C ASN A 70 7.82 8.64 4.10
N TYR A 71 7.94 7.32 4.33
CA TYR A 71 7.61 6.26 3.38
C TYR A 71 8.50 6.24 2.13
N ASP A 72 9.71 6.80 2.23
CA ASP A 72 10.75 6.63 1.21
C ASP A 72 11.23 5.18 1.23
N VAL A 73 11.36 4.60 0.03
CA VAL A 73 11.67 3.17 -0.17
C VAL A 73 13.18 2.97 -0.26
N PHE A 74 13.71 2.11 0.59
CA PHE A 74 15.10 1.66 0.58
C PHE A 74 15.18 0.16 0.30
N ILE A 75 16.07 -0.25 -0.59
CA ILE A 75 16.33 -1.66 -0.88
C ILE A 75 17.74 -2.02 -0.42
N TYR A 76 17.84 -3.14 0.31
CA TYR A 76 19.10 -3.66 0.81
C TYR A 76 19.77 -4.58 -0.23
N ASP A 77 20.85 -4.07 -0.82
CA ASP A 77 21.73 -4.76 -1.75
C ASP A 77 23.04 -5.12 -1.04
N GLU A 78 23.32 -6.42 -0.89
CA GLU A 78 24.44 -6.94 -0.09
C GLU A 78 24.54 -6.34 1.34
N GLY A 79 23.38 -6.06 1.95
CA GLY A 79 23.28 -5.49 3.30
C GLY A 79 23.43 -3.97 3.38
N THR A 80 23.64 -3.29 2.24
CA THR A 80 23.69 -1.83 2.18
C THR A 80 22.35 -1.27 1.69
N PRO A 81 21.72 -0.32 2.40
CA PRO A 81 20.49 0.31 1.95
C PRO A 81 20.77 1.32 0.84
N TYR A 82 19.94 1.29 -0.19
CA TYR A 82 19.97 2.27 -1.28
C TYR A 82 18.57 2.76 -1.61
N GLU A 83 18.47 4.04 -1.96
CA GLU A 83 17.25 4.64 -2.48
C GLU A 83 16.81 3.97 -3.79
N LEU A 84 15.50 3.94 -4.01
CA LEU A 84 14.87 3.30 -5.16
C LEU A 84 15.39 3.83 -6.52
N ASN A 85 15.71 5.12 -6.60
CA ASN A 85 16.20 5.80 -7.80
C ASN A 85 17.56 5.28 -8.32
N ARG A 86 18.31 4.53 -7.51
CA ARG A 86 19.59 3.93 -7.89
C ARG A 86 19.40 2.72 -8.81
N PHE A 87 18.26 2.04 -8.69
CA PHE A 87 18.00 0.77 -9.35
C PHE A 87 17.57 0.97 -10.81
N SER A 88 17.62 -0.10 -11.60
CA SER A 88 17.09 -0.05 -12.96
C SER A 88 15.58 0.15 -12.95
N GLY A 89 15.00 0.75 -14.00
CA GLY A 89 13.55 0.95 -14.08
C GLY A 89 12.73 -0.33 -13.86
N GLY A 90 13.23 -1.48 -14.34
CA GLY A 90 12.58 -2.77 -14.09
C GLY A 90 12.63 -3.24 -12.63
N GLU A 91 13.70 -2.90 -11.90
CA GLU A 91 13.84 -3.19 -10.46
C GLU A 91 13.00 -2.24 -9.61
N GLU A 92 12.94 -0.96 -10.00
CA GLU A 92 12.04 0.02 -9.41
C GLU A 92 10.58 -0.42 -9.55
N ASP A 93 10.15 -0.82 -10.75
CA ASP A 93 8.81 -1.34 -11.00
C ASP A 93 8.50 -2.59 -10.17
N LEU A 94 9.47 -3.51 -10.04
CA LEU A 94 9.33 -4.72 -9.24
C LEU A 94 9.16 -4.39 -7.74
N ALA A 95 9.95 -3.46 -7.23
CA ALA A 95 9.85 -2.99 -5.86
C ALA A 95 8.50 -2.30 -5.59
N ASN A 96 8.07 -1.43 -6.50
CA ASN A 96 6.76 -0.79 -6.45
C ASN A 96 5.62 -1.82 -6.47
N LEU A 97 5.73 -2.87 -7.28
CA LEU A 97 4.76 -3.97 -7.28
C LEU A 97 4.75 -4.71 -5.93
N CYS A 98 5.91 -5.04 -5.36
CA CYS A 98 5.99 -5.67 -4.04
C CYS A 98 5.31 -4.82 -2.97
N LEU A 99 5.55 -3.51 -2.99
CA LEU A 99 4.93 -2.58 -2.04
C LEU A 99 3.42 -2.49 -2.23
N ARG A 100 2.93 -2.38 -3.46
CA ARG A 100 1.48 -2.37 -3.75
C ARG A 100 0.81 -3.64 -3.24
N LEU A 101 1.41 -4.81 -3.49
CA LEU A 101 0.90 -6.10 -3.03
C LEU A 101 0.94 -6.22 -1.50
N ALA A 102 1.99 -5.70 -0.85
CA ALA A 102 2.08 -5.62 0.61
C ALA A 102 0.95 -4.75 1.18
N ILE A 103 0.69 -3.57 0.60
CA ILE A 103 -0.43 -2.70 1.00
C ILE A 103 -1.76 -3.43 0.84
N SER A 104 -2.00 -4.06 -0.31
CA SER A 104 -3.22 -4.84 -0.54
C SER A 104 -3.39 -5.93 0.51
N ALA A 105 -2.33 -6.66 0.84
CA ALA A 105 -2.37 -7.72 1.84
C ALA A 105 -2.72 -7.18 3.24
N VAL A 106 -2.07 -6.08 3.66
CA VAL A 106 -2.32 -5.45 4.97
C VAL A 106 -3.75 -4.89 5.08
N VAL A 107 -4.27 -4.31 4.01
CA VAL A 107 -5.65 -3.79 3.96
C VAL A 107 -6.66 -4.93 4.02
N THR A 108 -6.45 -6.01 3.26
CA THR A 108 -7.35 -7.18 3.26
C THR A 108 -7.35 -7.90 4.61
N GLU A 109 -6.21 -8.06 5.28
CA GLU A 109 -6.11 -8.73 6.58
C GLU A 109 -6.88 -8.00 7.71
N ARG A 110 -7.11 -6.68 7.55
CA ARG A 110 -7.80 -5.84 8.53
C ARG A 110 -9.25 -5.53 8.16
N SER A 111 -9.68 -5.86 6.94
CA SER A 111 -11.05 -5.60 6.49
C SER A 111 -12.02 -6.64 7.06
N ALA A 112 -13.13 -6.19 7.65
CA ALA A 112 -14.25 -7.06 8.00
C ALA A 112 -14.98 -7.60 6.74
N ILE A 113 -14.79 -6.93 5.60
CA ILE A 113 -15.34 -7.31 4.30
C ILE A 113 -14.31 -8.21 3.61
N GLN A 114 -14.70 -9.47 3.36
CA GLN A 114 -13.91 -10.49 2.65
C GLN A 114 -13.84 -10.24 1.14
N THR A 115 -13.48 -9.04 0.70
CA THR A 115 -13.12 -8.79 -0.70
C THR A 115 -11.73 -9.36 -0.95
N ASN A 116 -11.67 -10.67 -1.17
CA ASN A 116 -10.42 -11.39 -1.34
C ASN A 116 -10.02 -11.47 -2.82
N PHE A 117 -10.12 -10.36 -3.56
CA PHE A 117 -9.62 -10.31 -4.93
C PHE A 117 -8.76 -9.09 -5.21
N ILE A 118 -7.86 -9.22 -6.17
CA ILE A 118 -7.02 -8.14 -6.68
C ILE A 118 -7.12 -8.09 -8.21
N ILE A 119 -7.09 -6.89 -8.76
CA ILE A 119 -7.03 -6.64 -10.21
C ILE A 119 -5.69 -5.96 -10.50
N LEU A 120 -4.95 -6.50 -11.45
CA LEU A 120 -3.65 -6.00 -11.87
C LEU A 120 -3.72 -5.68 -13.36
N ASP A 121 -3.57 -4.40 -13.69
CA ASP A 121 -3.67 -3.90 -15.06
C ASP A 121 -2.29 -3.48 -15.57
N GLU A 122 -1.86 -4.12 -16.65
CA GLU A 122 -0.59 -3.89 -17.37
C GLU A 122 0.67 -3.79 -16.49
N VAL A 123 0.71 -4.57 -15.40
CA VAL A 123 1.80 -4.56 -14.42
C VAL A 123 3.13 -5.16 -14.93
N PHE A 124 3.19 -5.56 -16.21
CA PHE A 124 4.34 -6.24 -16.82
C PHE A 124 4.99 -5.48 -17.99
N GLY A 125 4.45 -4.32 -18.38
CA GLY A 125 4.80 -3.66 -19.64
C GLY A 125 6.30 -3.38 -19.85
N SER A 126 7.07 -3.23 -18.76
CA SER A 126 8.51 -2.92 -18.76
C SER A 126 9.42 -4.12 -18.43
N GLN A 127 8.87 -5.30 -18.18
CA GLN A 127 9.62 -6.41 -17.58
C GLN A 127 10.17 -7.39 -18.63
N ASP A 128 11.32 -8.00 -18.35
CA ASP A 128 11.86 -9.09 -19.16
C ASP A 128 11.14 -10.43 -18.87
N ALA A 129 11.32 -11.44 -19.73
CA ALA A 129 10.65 -12.73 -19.61
C ALA A 129 10.93 -13.44 -18.27
N PHE A 130 12.14 -13.29 -17.71
CA PHE A 130 12.50 -13.89 -16.44
C PHE A 130 11.76 -13.21 -15.28
N ARG A 131 11.74 -11.87 -15.25
CA ARG A 131 11.01 -11.09 -14.25
C ARG A 131 9.49 -11.31 -14.34
N LYS A 132 8.92 -11.38 -15.55
CA LYS A 132 7.50 -11.73 -15.75
C LYS A 132 7.15 -13.06 -15.08
N ARG A 133 7.95 -14.10 -15.35
CA ARG A 133 7.77 -15.43 -14.73
C ARG A 133 7.82 -15.34 -13.19
N ASN A 134 8.78 -14.61 -12.64
CA ASN A 134 8.89 -14.45 -11.20
C ASN A 134 7.67 -13.75 -10.62
N ILE A 135 7.20 -12.66 -11.23
CA ILE A 135 5.98 -11.94 -10.81
C ILE A 135 4.80 -12.91 -10.75
N ILE A 136 4.62 -13.73 -11.78
CA ILE A 136 3.54 -14.73 -11.79
C ILE A 136 3.69 -15.76 -10.68
N LEU A 137 4.89 -16.23 -10.39
CA LEU A 137 5.14 -17.12 -9.25
C LEU A 137 4.79 -16.45 -7.90
N ALA A 138 5.06 -15.15 -7.73
CA ALA A 138 4.66 -14.43 -6.53
C ALA A 138 3.15 -14.20 -6.45
N LEU A 139 2.49 -13.88 -7.56
CA LEU A 139 1.02 -13.82 -7.61
C LEU A 139 0.39 -15.16 -7.25
N ASN A 140 0.95 -16.27 -7.74
CA ASN A 140 0.53 -17.61 -7.35
C ASN A 140 0.76 -17.87 -5.85
N ALA A 141 1.84 -17.37 -5.25
CA ALA A 141 2.05 -17.48 -3.81
C ALA A 141 1.01 -16.67 -3.01
N LEU A 142 0.59 -15.52 -3.56
CA LEU A 142 -0.45 -14.67 -3.01
C LEU A 142 -1.86 -15.20 -3.20
N SER A 143 -2.09 -16.18 -4.09
CA SER A 143 -3.41 -16.82 -4.25
C SER A 143 -3.92 -17.51 -2.96
N LYS A 144 -3.01 -17.81 -2.02
CA LYS A 144 -3.38 -18.27 -0.67
C LYS A 144 -4.02 -17.17 0.20
N LYS A 145 -3.68 -15.91 -0.06
CA LYS A 145 -4.20 -14.72 0.65
C LYS A 145 -5.36 -14.08 -0.11
N PHE A 146 -5.25 -13.98 -1.43
CA PHE A 146 -6.32 -13.49 -2.32
C PHE A 146 -6.97 -14.67 -3.03
N ARG A 147 -8.26 -14.87 -2.79
CA ARG A 147 -9.06 -15.96 -3.36
C ARG A 147 -9.19 -15.85 -4.89
N GLN A 148 -9.01 -14.65 -5.45
CA GLN A 148 -9.07 -14.42 -6.89
C GLN A 148 -8.10 -13.32 -7.32
N ILE A 149 -7.37 -13.55 -8.41
CA ILE A 149 -6.45 -12.57 -9.00
C ILE A 149 -6.88 -12.37 -10.45
N PHE A 150 -7.24 -11.14 -10.81
CA PHE A 150 -7.49 -10.76 -12.19
C PHE A 150 -6.26 -10.07 -12.75
N LEU A 151 -5.90 -10.47 -13.95
CA LEU A 151 -4.74 -9.95 -14.66
C LEU A 151 -5.18 -9.46 -16.03
N ILE A 152 -4.97 -8.17 -16.28
CA ILE A 152 -5.24 -7.54 -17.56
C ILE A 152 -3.88 -7.24 -18.19
N THR A 153 -3.61 -7.87 -19.32
CA THR A 153 -2.35 -7.65 -20.05
C THR A 153 -2.48 -8.04 -21.52
N HIS A 154 -1.80 -7.28 -22.38
CA HIS A 154 -1.60 -7.63 -23.80
C HIS A 154 -0.47 -8.67 -24.00
N ILE A 155 0.22 -9.11 -22.94
CA ILE A 155 1.38 -10.00 -23.05
C ILE A 155 0.94 -11.46 -23.18
N GLU A 156 1.23 -12.05 -24.33
CA GLU A 156 0.79 -13.41 -24.65
C GLU A 156 1.44 -14.49 -23.77
N ASP A 157 2.72 -14.34 -23.41
CA ASP A 157 3.51 -15.30 -22.63
C ASP A 157 2.93 -15.57 -21.24
N VAL A 158 2.11 -14.66 -20.72
CA VAL A 158 1.53 -14.80 -19.39
C VAL A 158 0.41 -15.85 -19.38
N ARG A 159 -0.22 -16.09 -20.53
CA ARG A 159 -1.38 -17.01 -20.65
C ARG A 159 -1.06 -18.42 -20.17
N ASP A 160 0.15 -18.91 -20.42
CA ASP A 160 0.57 -20.27 -20.07
C ASP A 160 0.63 -20.52 -18.56
N TYR A 161 0.63 -19.45 -17.76
CA TYR A 161 0.69 -19.54 -16.31
C TYR A 161 -0.66 -19.28 -15.62
N MET A 162 -1.70 -18.93 -16.38
CA MET A 162 -3.03 -18.58 -15.85
C MET A 162 -3.97 -19.79 -15.95
N GLU A 163 -4.83 -19.95 -14.94
CA GLU A 163 -5.83 -21.03 -14.94
C GLU A 163 -6.97 -20.77 -15.93
N TYR A 164 -7.36 -19.51 -16.07
CA TYR A 164 -8.42 -19.06 -16.96
C TYR A 164 -7.97 -17.83 -17.76
N VAL A 165 -8.32 -17.79 -19.05
CA VAL A 165 -7.97 -16.68 -19.95
C VAL A 165 -9.22 -16.19 -20.64
N LEU A 166 -9.53 -14.89 -20.47
CA LEU A 166 -10.54 -14.19 -21.23
C LEU A 166 -9.84 -13.40 -22.34
N ARG A 167 -10.17 -13.71 -23.60
CA ARG A 167 -9.68 -12.95 -24.76
C ARG A 167 -10.69 -11.87 -25.11
N VAL A 168 -10.21 -10.64 -25.19
CA VAL A 168 -10.98 -9.48 -25.62
C VAL A 168 -10.39 -9.02 -26.95
N THR A 169 -11.24 -8.78 -27.94
CA THR A 169 -10.88 -8.28 -29.27
C THR A 169 -11.87 -7.21 -29.65
N GLU A 170 -11.38 -6.08 -30.18
CA GLU A 170 -12.25 -5.08 -30.79
C GLU A 170 -12.90 -5.66 -32.06
N ASP A 171 -14.19 -5.41 -32.23
CA ASP A 171 -14.91 -5.72 -33.47
C ASP A 171 -14.66 -4.66 -34.57
N GLU A 172 -15.29 -4.84 -35.74
CA GLU A 172 -15.14 -3.91 -36.88
C GLU A 172 -15.68 -2.49 -36.59
N GLU A 173 -16.48 -2.32 -35.52
CA GLU A 173 -17.01 -1.03 -35.07
C GLU A 173 -16.16 -0.41 -33.93
N GLY A 174 -15.09 -1.09 -33.50
CA GLY A 174 -14.20 -0.62 -32.43
C GLY A 174 -14.77 -0.84 -31.03
N VAL A 175 -15.66 -1.82 -30.84
CA VAL A 175 -16.26 -2.21 -29.55
C VAL A 175 -15.70 -3.54 -29.06
#